data_AF-A0A0V0QP92-F1
#
_entry.id   AF-A0A0V0QP92-F1
#
_cell.length_a   1.000
_cell.length_b   1.000
_cell.length_c   1.000
_cell.angle_alpha   90.00
_cell.angle_beta   90.00
_cell.angle_gamma   90.00
#
_symmetry.space_group_name_H-M   'P 1'
#
loop_
_entity.id
_entity.type
_entity.pdbx_description
1 polymer ?
#
loop_
_entity_poly.entity_id
_entity_poly.type
_entity_poly.pdbx_seq_one_letter_code
_entity_poly.pdbx_strand_id
1 'polypeptide(L)'
;MQNERENIQIIPIQCYEDNYTYLLLGGKQNEGILIDPSDIQKIEAFFKNQSHLKITHILYTHKHWDHAGNSQQLKNFFQGLPQNKDHKIQLIAHDQDAQHIKGIDKILNEKKNEFVINESFKITSYHVPCHTKGHALYYIEPLFKNAQLSQQDQQLISSNQSFQSQKALFTGDTLFIGGAGRFFEGNSQEMYQNFELISTLPDDTDVYCGHEYTVANYKWAVQVEKNNQNLINNYNKAKKLRQQGKFTIPSTILNEKQTNIFMRCNEKSLQELFNNNNPVEIMTQLREMKNQGQTEIQQKL
;
A
#
# COMPACT_ATOMS: atom_id res chain seq x y z
N MET A 1 -15.84 -27.38 -9.46
CA MET A 1 -16.30 -26.54 -8.33
C MET A 1 -15.32 -25.40 -8.20
N GLN A 2 -15.63 -24.25 -8.81
CA GLN A 2 -14.82 -23.04 -8.67
C GLN A 2 -14.93 -22.59 -7.21
N ASN A 3 -13.80 -22.48 -6.53
CA ASN A 3 -13.72 -21.89 -5.21
C ASN A 3 -14.16 -20.42 -5.33
N GLU A 4 -15.39 -20.10 -4.94
CA GLU A 4 -15.85 -18.73 -4.69
C GLU A 4 -15.06 -18.19 -3.50
N ARG A 5 -13.81 -17.79 -3.73
CA ARG A 5 -13.07 -16.95 -2.79
C ARG A 5 -13.69 -15.58 -2.88
N GLU A 6 -14.22 -15.13 -1.76
CA GLU A 6 -14.87 -13.83 -1.71
C GLU A 6 -13.88 -12.68 -1.64
N ASN A 7 -14.35 -11.49 -1.99
CA ASN A 7 -13.51 -10.32 -2.17
C ASN A 7 -13.56 -9.44 -0.92
N ILE A 8 -12.38 -9.08 -0.40
CA ILE A 8 -12.20 -7.93 0.49
C ILE A 8 -12.73 -6.70 -0.25
N GLN A 9 -13.58 -5.92 0.39
CA GLN A 9 -14.04 -4.64 -0.15
C GLN A 9 -13.13 -3.55 0.39
N ILE A 10 -12.49 -2.79 -0.50
CA ILE A 10 -11.48 -1.79 -0.13
C ILE A 10 -11.96 -0.42 -0.61
N ILE A 11 -12.13 0.50 0.33
CA ILE A 11 -12.47 1.90 0.06
C ILE A 11 -11.25 2.76 0.40
N PRO A 12 -10.59 3.36 -0.60
CA PRO A 12 -9.57 4.36 -0.34
C PRO A 12 -10.23 5.67 0.08
N ILE A 13 -9.68 6.27 1.12
CA ILE A 13 -10.02 7.60 1.62
C ILE A 13 -8.82 8.49 1.29
N GLN A 14 -9.02 9.44 0.38
CA GLN A 14 -7.97 10.40 0.04
C GLN A 14 -7.75 11.37 1.20
N CYS A 15 -6.54 11.36 1.74
CA CYS A 15 -6.08 12.19 2.83
C CYS A 15 -5.05 13.20 2.31
N TYR A 16 -5.00 14.39 2.92
CA TYR A 16 -4.12 15.48 2.47
C TYR A 16 -4.26 15.75 0.96
N GLU A 17 -3.12 15.82 0.23
CA GLU A 17 -3.09 16.06 -1.21
C GLU A 17 -3.17 14.75 -2.00
N ASP A 18 -2.36 13.75 -1.63
CA ASP A 18 -2.19 12.53 -2.44
C ASP A 18 -2.07 11.23 -1.62
N ASN A 19 -2.20 11.27 -0.30
CA ASN A 19 -2.13 10.07 0.55
C ASN A 19 -3.43 9.24 0.46
N TYR A 20 -3.27 7.93 0.63
CA TYR A 20 -4.37 6.99 0.79
C TYR A 20 -4.39 6.37 2.18
N THR A 21 -5.52 6.52 2.86
CA THR A 21 -5.93 5.62 3.94
C THR A 21 -6.87 4.57 3.34
N TYR A 22 -6.78 3.31 3.77
CA TYR A 22 -7.64 2.25 3.24
C TYR A 22 -8.59 1.73 4.30
N LEU A 23 -9.90 1.72 4.01
CA LEU A 23 -10.92 1.02 4.79
C LEU A 23 -11.20 -0.33 4.15
N LEU A 24 -11.02 -1.41 4.92
CA LEU A 24 -11.31 -2.77 4.53
C LEU A 24 -12.62 -3.23 5.18
N LEU A 25 -13.51 -3.78 4.36
CA LEU A 25 -14.80 -4.37 4.71
C LEU A 25 -14.94 -5.76 4.08
N GLY A 26 -16.04 -6.46 4.38
CA GLY A 26 -16.37 -7.76 3.79
C GLY A 26 -16.18 -8.94 4.73
N GLY A 27 -15.61 -8.75 5.92
CA GLY A 27 -15.57 -9.78 6.96
C GLY A 27 -16.91 -9.88 7.70
N LYS A 28 -16.87 -9.65 9.02
CA LYS A 28 -18.09 -9.48 9.82
C LYS A 28 -18.82 -8.19 9.42
N GLN A 29 -20.16 -8.25 9.40
CA GLN A 29 -21.01 -7.09 9.11
C GLN A 29 -20.66 -5.91 10.00
N ASN A 30 -20.65 -4.71 9.40
CA ASN A 30 -20.42 -3.47 10.10
C ASN A 30 -19.09 -3.43 10.89
N GLU A 31 -18.09 -4.25 10.54
CA GLU A 31 -16.74 -4.16 11.10
C GLU A 31 -15.73 -3.74 10.02
N GLY A 32 -14.83 -2.84 10.38
CA GLY A 32 -13.80 -2.33 9.48
C GLY A 32 -12.39 -2.35 10.06
N ILE A 33 -11.41 -2.45 9.16
CA ILE A 33 -9.97 -2.28 9.45
C ILE A 33 -9.48 -1.08 8.65
N LEU A 34 -8.63 -0.25 9.27
CA LEU A 34 -7.96 0.86 8.58
C LEU A 34 -6.47 0.58 8.37
N ILE A 35 -5.94 0.99 7.23
CA ILE A 35 -4.50 1.05 6.94
C ILE A 35 -4.08 2.52 6.81
N ASP A 36 -3.05 2.93 7.54
CA ASP A 36 -2.45 4.27 7.52
C ASP A 36 -3.43 5.47 7.64
N PRO A 37 -4.36 5.49 8.63
CA PRO A 37 -5.13 6.70 8.91
C PRO A 37 -4.27 7.72 9.64
N SER A 38 -4.20 8.94 9.10
CA SER A 38 -3.40 10.03 9.71
C SER A 38 -4.10 11.40 9.69
N ASP A 39 -4.88 11.69 8.65
CA ASP A 39 -5.63 12.93 8.51
C ASP A 39 -6.88 12.91 9.38
N ILE A 40 -6.74 13.38 10.62
CA ILE A 40 -7.83 13.34 11.60
C ILE A 40 -9.10 14.05 11.11
N GLN A 41 -8.97 15.16 10.37
CA GLN A 41 -10.14 15.92 9.92
C GLN A 41 -10.92 15.14 8.86
N LYS A 42 -10.21 14.57 7.87
CA LYS A 42 -10.84 13.75 6.82
C LYS A 42 -11.45 12.48 7.39
N ILE A 43 -10.74 11.79 8.27
CA ILE A 43 -11.21 10.54 8.86
C ILE A 43 -12.44 10.80 9.76
N GLU A 44 -12.41 11.80 10.63
CA GLU A 44 -13.59 12.14 11.44
C GLU A 44 -14.80 12.50 10.55
N ALA A 45 -14.60 13.32 9.52
CA ALA A 45 -15.66 13.70 8.60
C ALA A 45 -16.27 12.48 7.86
N PHE A 46 -15.43 11.54 7.42
CA PHE A 46 -15.87 10.31 6.77
C PHE A 46 -16.72 9.46 7.71
N PHE A 47 -16.24 9.21 8.94
CA PHE A 47 -16.88 8.29 9.89
C PHE A 47 -18.07 8.88 10.66
N LYS A 48 -18.23 10.21 10.71
CA LYS A 48 -19.42 10.84 11.33
C LYS A 48 -20.74 10.34 10.75
N ASN A 49 -20.77 9.99 9.46
CA ASN A 49 -21.95 9.49 8.78
C ASN A 49 -22.05 7.94 8.77
N GLN A 50 -21.09 7.25 9.37
CA GLN A 50 -21.00 5.78 9.39
C GLN A 50 -21.19 5.25 10.81
N SER A 51 -22.26 5.65 11.48
CA SER A 51 -22.54 5.28 12.87
C SER A 51 -22.76 3.77 13.09
N HIS A 52 -23.01 3.02 12.02
CA HIS A 52 -23.12 1.57 12.04
C HIS A 52 -21.76 0.88 12.15
N LEU A 53 -20.70 1.51 11.62
CA LEU A 53 -19.43 0.86 11.35
C LEU A 53 -18.49 0.89 12.56
N LYS A 54 -18.15 -0.30 13.05
CA LYS A 54 -17.22 -0.55 14.15
C LYS A 54 -15.80 -0.74 13.62
N ILE A 55 -14.90 0.21 13.89
CA ILE A 55 -13.48 0.05 13.54
C ILE A 55 -12.79 -0.80 14.60
N THR A 56 -12.25 -1.96 14.20
CA THR A 56 -11.65 -2.89 15.16
C THR A 56 -10.13 -2.77 15.25
N HIS A 57 -9.47 -2.50 14.12
CA HIS A 57 -8.01 -2.46 14.01
C HIS A 57 -7.55 -1.32 13.12
N ILE A 58 -6.36 -0.81 13.43
CA ILE A 58 -5.61 0.13 12.60
C ILE A 58 -4.20 -0.43 12.43
N LEU A 59 -3.76 -0.57 11.18
CA LEU A 59 -2.42 -1.07 10.84
C LEU A 59 -1.62 0.07 10.23
N TYR A 60 -0.40 0.28 10.72
CA TYR A 60 0.51 1.31 10.20
C TYR A 60 1.67 0.67 9.48
N THR A 61 1.88 1.06 8.23
CA THR A 61 3.00 0.59 7.41
C THR A 61 4.32 1.13 7.94
N HIS A 62 4.36 2.39 8.38
CA HIS A 62 5.57 3.02 8.92
C HIS A 62 5.26 4.29 9.72
N LYS A 63 6.31 4.90 10.31
CA LYS A 63 6.18 6.01 11.26
C LYS A 63 5.97 7.41 10.68
N HIS A 64 6.09 7.62 9.37
CA HIS A 64 6.00 9.00 8.85
C HIS A 64 4.63 9.61 9.16
N TRP A 65 4.65 10.92 9.38
CA TRP A 65 3.50 11.64 9.94
C TRP A 65 2.26 11.58 9.05
N ASP A 66 2.44 11.55 7.75
CA ASP A 66 1.37 11.43 6.78
C ASP A 66 0.75 10.02 6.71
N HIS A 67 1.32 9.03 7.40
CA HIS A 67 0.76 7.67 7.57
C HIS A 67 0.30 7.38 9.00
N ALA A 68 1.06 7.84 9.99
CA ALA A 68 0.87 7.52 11.41
C ALA A 68 0.68 8.76 12.30
N GLY A 69 0.63 9.95 11.71
CA GLY A 69 0.32 11.19 12.42
C GLY A 69 -1.06 11.11 13.07
N ASN A 70 -1.21 11.77 14.22
CA ASN A 70 -2.46 11.79 14.98
C ASN A 70 -2.98 10.40 15.42
N SER A 71 -2.17 9.33 15.35
CA SER A 71 -2.58 7.95 15.64
C SER A 71 -3.32 7.79 16.98
N GLN A 72 -2.82 8.44 18.04
CA GLN A 72 -3.46 8.42 19.36
C GLN A 72 -4.79 9.18 19.39
N GLN A 73 -4.89 10.29 18.68
CA GLN A 73 -6.14 11.07 18.61
C GLN A 73 -7.20 10.31 17.82
N LEU A 74 -6.81 9.68 16.71
CA LEU A 74 -7.68 8.80 15.93
C LEU A 74 -8.16 7.60 16.76
N LYS A 75 -7.26 6.96 17.51
CA LYS A 75 -7.63 5.89 18.45
C LYS A 75 -8.67 6.39 19.46
N ASN A 76 -8.45 7.56 20.06
CA ASN A 76 -9.39 8.16 21.02
C ASN A 76 -10.74 8.49 20.37
N PHE A 77 -10.72 9.06 19.16
CA PHE A 77 -11.93 9.37 18.40
C PHE A 77 -12.77 8.12 18.19
N PHE A 78 -12.18 7.08 17.58
CA PHE A 78 -12.90 5.85 17.33
C PHE A 78 -13.34 5.17 18.63
N GLN A 79 -12.51 5.13 19.68
CA GLN A 79 -12.88 4.53 20.96
C GLN A 79 -14.05 5.25 21.64
N GLY A 80 -14.22 6.55 21.37
CA GLY A 80 -15.34 7.36 21.86
C GLY A 80 -16.66 7.16 21.11
N LEU A 81 -16.66 6.49 19.95
CA LEU A 81 -17.87 6.28 19.16
C LEU A 81 -18.78 5.23 19.81
N PRO A 82 -20.12 5.42 19.82
CA PRO A 82 -21.07 4.50 20.48
C PRO A 82 -20.92 3.03 20.05
N GLN A 83 -20.71 2.78 18.76
CA GLN A 83 -20.56 1.43 18.21
C GLN A 83 -19.25 0.74 18.59
N ASN A 84 -18.27 1.47 19.13
CA ASN A 84 -16.99 0.94 19.60
C ASN A 84 -16.91 0.85 21.13
N LYS A 85 -17.97 1.18 21.89
CA LYS A 85 -17.93 1.25 23.37
C LYS A 85 -17.48 -0.04 24.05
N ASP A 86 -17.90 -1.19 23.52
CA ASP A 86 -17.59 -2.52 24.08
C ASP A 86 -16.38 -3.18 23.40
N HIS A 87 -15.63 -2.44 22.58
CA HIS A 87 -14.49 -2.96 21.83
C HIS A 87 -13.25 -2.08 22.02
N LYS A 88 -12.14 -2.67 22.43
CA LYS A 88 -10.86 -1.96 22.44
C LYS A 88 -10.18 -2.04 21.07
N ILE A 89 -10.08 -0.90 20.41
CA ILE A 89 -9.40 -0.78 19.12
C ILE A 89 -7.92 -1.12 19.27
N GLN A 90 -7.40 -1.92 18.34
CA GLN A 90 -5.99 -2.34 18.32
C GLN A 90 -5.21 -1.58 17.25
N LEU A 91 -4.14 -0.89 17.65
CA LEU A 91 -3.18 -0.29 16.73
C LEU A 91 -1.97 -1.23 16.58
N ILE A 92 -1.57 -1.50 15.34
CA ILE A 92 -0.50 -2.45 14.99
C ILE A 92 0.60 -1.74 14.21
N ALA A 93 1.86 -1.95 14.59
CA ALA A 93 3.03 -1.50 13.85
C ALA A 93 4.25 -2.41 14.11
N HIS A 94 5.28 -2.29 13.27
CA HIS A 94 6.56 -2.97 13.48
C HIS A 94 7.38 -2.29 14.58
N ASP A 95 8.15 -3.06 15.36
CA ASP A 95 8.88 -2.61 16.56
C ASP A 95 9.83 -1.43 16.30
N GLN A 96 10.58 -1.45 15.19
CA GLN A 96 11.55 -0.42 14.84
C GLN A 96 10.94 0.96 14.56
N ASP A 97 9.64 1.02 14.26
CA ASP A 97 8.90 2.27 14.07
C ASP A 97 7.85 2.52 15.17
N ALA A 98 7.42 1.49 15.91
CA ALA A 98 6.34 1.55 16.90
C ALA A 98 6.57 2.59 18.00
N GLN A 99 7.81 2.80 18.44
CA GLN A 99 8.13 3.83 19.45
C GLN A 99 7.84 5.26 18.97
N HIS A 100 7.77 5.48 17.66
CA HIS A 100 7.47 6.76 17.04
C HIS A 100 5.98 6.93 16.72
N ILE A 101 5.19 5.86 16.85
CA ILE A 101 3.75 5.87 16.60
C ILE A 101 3.02 5.80 17.95
N LYS A 102 2.25 6.83 18.27
CA LYS A 102 1.59 6.89 19.59
C LYS A 102 0.42 5.91 19.65
N GLY A 103 0.29 5.19 20.76
CA GLY A 103 -0.88 4.36 21.05
C GLY A 103 -0.90 2.96 20.45
N ILE A 104 0.21 2.46 19.91
CA ILE A 104 0.36 1.07 19.44
C ILE A 104 0.02 0.09 20.58
N ASP A 105 -0.80 -0.93 20.28
CA ASP A 105 -1.17 -2.01 21.22
C ASP A 105 -0.47 -3.32 20.88
N LYS A 106 -0.26 -3.60 19.58
CA LYS A 106 0.38 -4.83 19.09
C LYS A 106 1.62 -4.49 18.30
N ILE A 107 2.75 -5.03 18.75
CA ILE A 107 4.05 -4.85 18.12
C ILE A 107 4.38 -6.10 17.30
N LEU A 108 4.83 -5.90 16.07
CA LEU A 108 5.39 -6.94 15.20
C LEU A 108 6.91 -6.87 15.26
N ASN A 109 7.59 -8.00 15.43
CA ASN A 109 9.05 -8.03 15.67
C ASN A 109 9.79 -9.07 14.83
N GLU A 110 9.07 -9.93 14.10
CA GLU A 110 9.68 -10.88 13.17
C GLU A 110 9.78 -10.30 11.76
N LYS A 111 10.69 -10.85 10.94
CA LYS A 111 10.76 -10.51 9.51
C LYS A 111 9.44 -10.79 8.77
N LYS A 112 8.71 -11.82 9.20
CA LYS A 112 7.41 -12.20 8.68
C LYS A 112 6.51 -12.57 9.86
N ASN A 113 5.37 -11.91 10.00
CA ASN A 113 4.41 -12.16 11.08
C ASN A 113 3.08 -12.61 10.45
N GLU A 114 2.44 -13.65 10.99
CA GLU A 114 1.14 -14.12 10.53
C GLU A 114 0.12 -14.07 11.67
N PHE A 115 -1.06 -13.51 11.41
CA PHE A 115 -2.14 -13.44 12.38
C PHE A 115 -3.49 -13.25 11.69
N VAL A 116 -4.57 -13.43 12.44
CA VAL A 116 -5.94 -13.26 11.94
C VAL A 116 -6.61 -12.08 12.62
N ILE A 117 -7.30 -11.25 11.85
CA ILE A 117 -8.16 -10.17 12.35
C ILE A 117 -9.63 -10.50 12.12
N ASN A 118 -10.47 -10.27 13.12
CA ASN A 118 -11.93 -10.45 13.12
C ASN A 118 -12.38 -11.85 12.63
N GLU A 119 -11.54 -12.89 12.75
CA GLU A 119 -11.76 -14.24 12.18
C GLU A 119 -12.00 -14.25 10.65
N SER A 120 -11.78 -13.10 10.01
CA SER A 120 -12.22 -12.80 8.65
C SER A 120 -11.05 -12.56 7.71
N PHE A 121 -9.93 -12.05 8.23
CA PHE A 121 -8.80 -11.65 7.42
C PHE A 121 -7.53 -12.31 7.95
N LYS A 122 -6.88 -13.11 7.10
CA LYS A 122 -5.52 -13.57 7.33
C LYS A 122 -4.59 -12.43 6.94
N ILE A 123 -3.75 -12.00 7.87
CA ILE A 123 -2.75 -10.96 7.69
C ILE A 123 -1.38 -11.62 7.73
N THR A 124 -0.59 -11.42 6.67
CA THR A 124 0.84 -11.69 6.65
C THR A 124 1.55 -10.35 6.54
N SER A 125 2.26 -9.96 7.60
CA SER A 125 3.08 -8.75 7.60
C SER A 125 4.54 -9.10 7.28
N TYR A 126 5.17 -8.30 6.43
CA TYR A 126 6.57 -8.45 6.05
C TYR A 126 7.35 -7.20 6.47
N HIS A 127 8.42 -7.38 7.24
CA HIS A 127 9.36 -6.30 7.55
C HIS A 127 10.21 -5.99 6.32
N VAL A 128 10.16 -4.74 5.86
CA VAL A 128 10.79 -4.26 4.61
C VAL A 128 11.57 -2.97 4.85
N PRO A 129 12.67 -3.00 5.61
CA PRO A 129 13.44 -1.80 5.91
C PRO A 129 13.98 -1.18 4.62
N CYS A 130 13.84 0.13 4.46
CA CYS A 130 14.61 0.96 3.52
C CYS A 130 14.10 2.41 3.58
N HIS A 131 12.80 2.58 3.29
CA HIS A 131 12.16 3.89 3.37
C HIS A 131 12.18 4.40 4.81
N THR A 132 11.72 3.57 5.74
CA THR A 132 12.07 3.64 7.15
C THR A 132 12.63 2.30 7.59
N LYS A 133 13.28 2.26 8.75
CA LYS A 133 13.79 1.03 9.36
C LYS A 133 12.68 0.09 9.80
N GLY A 134 11.53 0.62 10.24
CA GLY A 134 10.38 -0.18 10.67
C GLY A 134 9.27 -0.34 9.65
N HIS A 135 9.53 -0.10 8.35
CA HIS A 135 8.49 -0.23 7.34
C HIS A 135 8.00 -1.69 7.24
N ALA A 136 6.69 -1.86 7.19
CA ALA A 136 6.02 -3.15 7.06
C ALA A 136 5.00 -3.13 5.92
N LEU A 137 5.00 -4.21 5.14
CA LEU A 137 3.91 -4.53 4.21
C LEU A 137 2.82 -5.31 4.96
N TYR A 138 1.58 -5.21 4.49
CA TYR A 138 0.48 -6.08 4.92
C TYR A 138 -0.14 -6.78 3.72
N TYR A 139 0.10 -8.10 3.62
CA TYR A 139 -0.57 -8.97 2.65
C TYR A 139 -1.80 -9.60 3.31
N ILE A 140 -2.97 -9.35 2.75
CA ILE A 140 -4.26 -9.67 3.36
C ILE A 140 -5.07 -10.59 2.45
N GLU A 141 -5.54 -11.69 3.01
CA GLU A 141 -6.40 -12.67 2.35
C GLU A 141 -7.70 -12.86 3.16
N PRO A 142 -8.87 -12.99 2.51
CA PRO A 142 -10.11 -13.30 3.19
C PRO A 142 -10.15 -14.77 3.64
N LEU A 143 -10.67 -15.01 4.84
CA LEU A 143 -10.88 -16.34 5.43
C LEU A 143 -12.36 -16.76 5.45
N PHE A 144 -13.28 -15.82 5.23
CA PHE A 144 -14.71 -16.08 5.20
C PHE A 144 -15.18 -16.68 3.88
N LYS A 145 -16.36 -17.29 3.93
CA LYS A 145 -17.13 -17.74 2.77
C LYS A 145 -18.54 -17.17 2.93
N ASN A 146 -19.14 -16.62 1.87
CA ASN A 146 -20.51 -16.08 1.88
C ASN A 146 -20.72 -14.93 2.89
N ALA A 147 -19.84 -13.93 2.90
CA ALA A 147 -20.01 -12.70 3.66
C ALA A 147 -21.26 -11.97 3.19
N GLN A 148 -22.24 -11.93 4.09
CA GLN A 148 -23.41 -11.10 3.91
C GLN A 148 -23.06 -9.71 4.39
N LEU A 149 -22.80 -8.78 3.48
CA LEU A 149 -22.69 -7.35 3.81
C LEU A 149 -24.03 -6.82 4.31
N SER A 150 -24.01 -5.96 5.32
CA SER A 150 -25.23 -5.25 5.72
C SER A 150 -25.70 -4.30 4.61
N GLN A 151 -26.97 -3.86 4.63
CA GLN A 151 -27.45 -2.87 3.68
C GLN A 151 -26.64 -1.55 3.77
N GLN A 152 -26.18 -1.20 4.97
CA GLN A 152 -25.40 0.01 5.22
C GLN A 152 -23.97 -0.14 4.67
N ASP A 153 -23.34 -1.32 4.83
CA ASP A 153 -22.04 -1.61 4.22
C ASP A 153 -22.12 -1.53 2.68
N GLN A 154 -23.16 -2.12 2.09
CA GLN A 154 -23.38 -2.07 0.64
C GLN A 154 -23.59 -0.64 0.13
N GLN A 155 -24.33 0.19 0.88
CA GLN A 155 -24.50 1.60 0.56
C GLN A 155 -23.19 2.37 0.68
N LEU A 156 -22.39 2.11 1.72
CA LEU A 156 -21.08 2.73 1.90
C LEU A 156 -20.12 2.40 0.74
N ILE A 157 -20.08 1.13 0.33
CA ILE A 157 -19.27 0.66 -0.80
C ILE A 157 -19.72 1.32 -2.11
N SER A 158 -21.02 1.27 -2.42
CA SER A 158 -21.55 1.79 -3.69
C SER A 158 -21.53 3.32 -3.82
N SER A 159 -21.48 4.05 -2.70
CA SER A 159 -21.38 5.52 -2.69
C SER A 159 -19.95 6.05 -2.78
N ASN A 160 -18.94 5.18 -2.76
CA ASN A 160 -17.53 5.54 -2.85
C ASN A 160 -16.85 4.84 -4.03
N GLN A 161 -15.68 5.34 -4.44
CA GLN A 161 -14.81 4.54 -5.29
C GLN A 161 -14.29 3.37 -4.44
N SER A 162 -14.65 2.14 -4.81
CA SER A 162 -14.30 0.93 -4.07
C SER A 162 -13.72 -0.15 -4.97
N PHE A 163 -12.93 -1.05 -4.40
CA PHE A 163 -12.29 -2.15 -5.09
C PHE A 163 -12.56 -3.48 -4.39
N GLN A 164 -12.44 -4.55 -5.17
CA GLN A 164 -12.63 -5.91 -4.72
C GLN A 164 -11.32 -6.67 -4.89
N SER A 165 -10.83 -7.28 -3.81
CA SER A 165 -9.56 -7.99 -3.83
C SER A 165 -9.64 -9.34 -3.12
N GLN A 166 -9.08 -10.37 -3.74
CA GLN A 166 -8.89 -11.68 -3.09
C GLN A 166 -7.57 -11.77 -2.33
N LYS A 167 -6.61 -10.90 -2.69
CA LYS A 167 -5.24 -10.84 -2.18
C LYS A 167 -4.80 -9.39 -2.29
N ALA A 168 -4.77 -8.68 -1.16
CA ALA A 168 -4.42 -7.26 -1.14
C ALA A 168 -3.07 -7.08 -0.45
N LEU A 169 -2.12 -6.45 -1.14
CA LEU A 169 -0.85 -6.01 -0.55
C LEU A 169 -0.88 -4.51 -0.31
N PHE A 170 -0.84 -4.10 0.95
CA PHE A 170 -0.67 -2.71 1.36
C PHE A 170 0.82 -2.42 1.54
N THR A 171 1.33 -1.49 0.74
CA THR A 171 2.78 -1.31 0.58
C THR A 171 3.33 -0.04 1.19
N GLY A 172 2.46 0.85 1.68
CA GLY A 172 2.83 2.19 2.13
C GLY A 172 3.80 2.82 1.12
N ASP A 173 4.94 3.25 1.64
CA ASP A 173 5.99 3.93 0.87
C ASP A 173 7.14 3.03 0.38
N THR A 174 7.05 1.70 0.53
CA THR A 174 8.07 0.82 -0.04
C THR A 174 7.90 0.68 -1.56
N LEU A 175 6.72 0.26 -2.00
CA LEU A 175 6.35 0.10 -3.40
C LEU A 175 5.22 1.07 -3.76
N PHE A 176 5.42 1.89 -4.79
CA PHE A 176 4.36 2.65 -5.45
C PHE A 176 4.08 2.05 -6.82
N ILE A 177 2.90 2.34 -7.39
CA ILE A 177 2.64 1.98 -8.79
C ILE A 177 3.66 2.70 -9.69
N GLY A 178 4.47 1.91 -10.41
CA GLY A 178 5.55 2.40 -11.27
C GLY A 178 6.75 3.03 -10.55
N GLY A 179 6.83 2.96 -9.22
CA GLY A 179 7.88 3.62 -8.44
C GLY A 179 8.27 2.91 -7.15
N ALA A 180 9.19 3.53 -6.42
CA ALA A 180 9.65 3.09 -5.11
C ALA A 180 9.77 4.30 -4.16
N GLY A 181 9.73 4.03 -2.86
CA GLY A 181 10.07 5.00 -1.82
C GLY A 181 11.45 5.59 -1.98
N ARG A 182 11.66 6.77 -1.38
CA ARG A 182 13.02 7.28 -1.13
C ARG A 182 13.67 6.48 -0.02
N PHE A 183 14.98 6.27 -0.10
CA PHE A 183 15.74 5.45 0.84
C PHE A 183 16.23 6.34 1.99
N PHE A 184 15.32 6.80 2.85
CA PHE A 184 15.69 7.76 3.89
C PHE A 184 16.51 7.13 5.01
N GLU A 185 16.19 5.89 5.39
CA GLU A 185 16.82 5.22 6.53
C GLU A 185 17.52 3.90 6.15
N GLY A 186 17.68 3.66 4.85
CA GLY A 186 18.26 2.45 4.30
C GLY A 186 18.94 2.67 2.95
N ASN A 187 19.12 1.61 2.19
CA ASN A 187 19.93 1.63 0.96
C ASN A 187 19.35 0.74 -0.17
N SER A 188 20.03 0.77 -1.33
CA SER A 188 19.61 0.03 -2.53
C SER A 188 19.60 -1.48 -2.37
N GLN A 189 20.50 -2.06 -1.55
CA GLN A 189 20.52 -3.49 -1.29
C GLN A 189 19.25 -3.90 -0.54
N GLU A 190 18.84 -3.12 0.44
CA GLU A 190 17.62 -3.38 1.22
C GLU A 190 16.36 -3.20 0.35
N MET A 191 16.25 -2.10 -0.41
CA MET A 191 15.09 -1.92 -1.32
C MET A 191 15.02 -3.03 -2.38
N TYR A 192 16.17 -3.43 -2.94
CA TYR A 192 16.23 -4.52 -3.91
C TYR A 192 15.74 -5.83 -3.30
N GLN A 193 16.20 -6.19 -2.08
CA GLN A 193 15.71 -7.37 -1.36
C GLN A 193 14.21 -7.30 -1.06
N ASN A 194 13.69 -6.13 -0.70
CA ASN A 194 12.25 -5.93 -0.49
C ASN A 194 11.48 -6.20 -1.80
N PHE A 195 12.01 -5.79 -2.94
CA PHE A 195 11.37 -5.99 -4.24
C PHE A 195 11.49 -7.43 -4.73
N GLU A 196 12.58 -8.14 -4.41
CA GLU A 196 12.68 -9.59 -4.60
C GLU A 196 11.61 -10.32 -3.78
N LEU A 197 11.45 -9.96 -2.51
CA LEU A 197 10.39 -10.52 -1.65
C LEU A 197 9.00 -10.26 -2.24
N ILE A 198 8.68 -9.01 -2.59
CA ILE A 198 7.38 -8.65 -3.18
C ILE A 198 7.14 -9.43 -4.48
N SER A 199 8.18 -9.63 -5.29
CA SER A 199 8.10 -10.40 -6.54
C SER A 199 7.78 -11.89 -6.34
N THR A 200 7.97 -12.43 -5.13
CA THR A 200 7.57 -13.82 -4.82
C THR A 200 6.07 -13.99 -4.57
N LEU A 201 5.34 -12.90 -4.35
CA LEU A 201 3.89 -12.95 -4.14
C LEU A 201 3.14 -13.32 -5.43
N PRO A 202 1.92 -13.87 -5.32
CA PRO A 202 1.12 -14.23 -6.50
C PRO A 202 0.91 -13.04 -7.44
N ASP A 203 1.05 -13.30 -8.74
CA ASP A 203 0.96 -12.30 -9.82
C ASP A 203 -0.39 -11.54 -9.84
N ASP A 204 -1.46 -12.19 -9.39
CA ASP A 204 -2.82 -11.66 -9.27
C ASP A 204 -3.08 -10.89 -7.96
N THR A 205 -2.06 -10.67 -7.13
CA THR A 205 -2.18 -9.86 -5.91
C THR A 205 -2.32 -8.39 -6.26
N ASP A 206 -3.37 -7.75 -5.74
CA ASP A 206 -3.61 -6.31 -5.89
C ASP A 206 -2.66 -5.50 -5.01
N VAL A 207 -2.13 -4.40 -5.53
CA VAL A 207 -1.17 -3.51 -4.84
C VAL A 207 -1.83 -2.18 -4.49
N TYR A 208 -1.82 -1.85 -3.19
CA TYR A 208 -2.37 -0.64 -2.59
C TYR A 208 -1.26 0.16 -1.90
N CYS A 209 -0.79 1.23 -2.54
CA CYS A 209 0.36 2.02 -2.09
C CYS A 209 -0.03 3.30 -1.33
N GLY A 210 0.92 3.94 -0.67
CA GLY A 210 0.69 5.09 0.20
C GLY A 210 0.17 6.35 -0.49
N HIS A 211 0.54 6.56 -1.76
CA HIS A 211 0.35 7.84 -2.46
C HIS A 211 -0.07 7.69 -3.93
N GLU A 212 -0.78 8.70 -4.44
CA GLU A 212 -1.16 8.85 -5.85
C GLU A 212 -0.02 9.42 -6.72
N TYR A 213 1.15 8.77 -6.71
CA TYR A 213 2.32 9.17 -7.51
C TYR A 213 2.39 8.54 -8.90
N THR A 214 1.43 7.69 -9.28
CA THR A 214 1.49 6.81 -10.46
C THR A 214 1.80 7.55 -11.76
N VAL A 215 1.11 8.67 -12.03
CA VAL A 215 1.34 9.44 -13.27
C VAL A 215 2.74 10.05 -13.29
N ALA A 216 3.23 10.56 -12.17
CA ALA A 216 4.57 11.13 -12.07
C ALA A 216 5.66 10.05 -12.19
N ASN A 217 5.45 8.91 -11.53
CA ASN A 217 6.34 7.74 -11.59
C ASN A 217 6.47 7.24 -13.04
N TYR A 218 5.35 6.98 -13.70
CA TYR A 218 5.36 6.52 -15.09
C TYR A 218 5.88 7.58 -16.06
N LYS A 219 5.56 8.87 -15.86
CA LYS A 219 6.11 9.97 -16.70
C LYS A 219 7.63 9.99 -16.69
N TRP A 220 8.24 9.74 -15.53
CA TRP A 220 9.69 9.64 -15.41
C TRP A 220 10.21 8.35 -16.03
N ALA A 221 9.61 7.20 -15.68
CA ALA A 221 10.08 5.89 -16.12
C ALA A 221 10.04 5.71 -17.66
N VAL A 222 9.01 6.23 -18.35
CA VAL A 222 8.92 6.15 -19.83
C VAL A 222 10.04 6.91 -20.54
N GLN A 223 10.68 7.88 -19.87
CA GLN A 223 11.83 8.59 -20.44
C GLN A 223 13.12 7.81 -20.28
N VAL A 224 13.20 6.93 -19.28
CA VAL A 224 14.36 6.06 -19.02
C VAL A 224 14.24 4.76 -19.84
N GLU A 225 13.20 3.95 -19.61
CA GLU A 225 12.97 2.67 -20.31
C GLU A 225 12.04 2.86 -21.53
N LYS A 226 12.50 3.64 -22.52
CA LYS A 226 11.68 4.13 -23.66
C LYS A 226 11.02 3.05 -24.52
N ASN A 227 11.54 1.82 -24.52
CA ASN A 227 11.08 0.74 -25.37
C ASN A 227 10.08 -0.21 -24.68
N ASN A 228 9.79 -0.01 -23.39
CA ASN A 228 8.85 -0.87 -22.65
C ASN A 228 7.39 -0.48 -22.95
N GLN A 229 6.74 -1.25 -23.82
CA GLN A 229 5.35 -1.00 -24.22
C GLN A 229 4.34 -1.15 -23.09
N ASN A 230 4.57 -2.08 -22.13
CA ASN A 230 3.67 -2.24 -20.97
C ASN A 230 3.68 -0.97 -20.11
N LEU A 231 4.86 -0.39 -19.91
CA LEU A 231 5.03 0.87 -19.19
C LEU A 231 4.35 2.05 -19.91
N ILE A 232 4.55 2.19 -21.23
CA ILE A 232 3.90 3.26 -22.02
C ILE A 232 2.37 3.15 -21.97
N ASN A 233 1.84 1.94 -22.13
CA ASN A 233 0.39 1.69 -22.10
C ASN A 233 -0.20 2.02 -20.72
N ASN A 234 0.47 1.60 -19.64
CA ASN A 234 0.03 1.92 -18.28
C ASN A 234 0.16 3.40 -17.94
N TYR A 235 1.16 4.11 -18.46
CA TYR A 235 1.25 5.56 -18.34
C TYR A 235 0.02 6.25 -18.96
N ASN A 236 -0.38 5.85 -20.17
CA ASN A 236 -1.55 6.39 -20.84
C ASN A 236 -2.86 6.07 -20.10
N LYS A 237 -2.98 4.83 -19.59
CA LYS A 237 -4.12 4.42 -18.74
C LYS A 237 -4.22 5.27 -17.47
N ALA A 238 -3.10 5.45 -16.76
CA ALA A 238 -3.04 6.24 -15.52
C ALA A 238 -3.43 7.70 -15.77
N LYS A 239 -2.92 8.34 -16.84
CA LYS A 239 -3.35 9.70 -17.22
C LYS A 239 -4.85 9.79 -17.44
N LYS A 240 -5.44 8.82 -18.18
CA LYS A 240 -6.89 8.80 -18.46
C LYS A 240 -7.71 8.66 -17.17
N LEU A 241 -7.27 7.82 -16.24
CA LEU A 241 -7.93 7.67 -14.93
C LEU A 241 -7.90 8.99 -14.14
N ARG A 242 -6.74 9.64 -14.04
CA ARG A 242 -6.61 10.91 -13.31
C ARG A 242 -7.40 12.04 -13.96
N GLN A 243 -7.47 12.11 -15.29
CA GLN A 243 -8.33 13.06 -16.02
C GLN A 243 -9.82 12.87 -15.71
N GLN A 244 -10.23 11.67 -15.31
CA GLN A 244 -11.60 11.34 -14.89
C GLN A 244 -11.81 11.48 -13.38
N GLY A 245 -10.82 11.98 -12.64
CA GLY A 245 -10.86 12.07 -11.17
C GLY A 245 -10.77 10.73 -10.44
N LYS A 246 -10.44 9.63 -11.14
CA LYS A 246 -10.34 8.29 -10.54
C LYS A 246 -8.96 8.02 -9.98
N PHE A 247 -8.88 7.23 -8.91
CA PHE A 247 -7.62 6.69 -8.41
C PHE A 247 -6.96 5.73 -9.40
N THR A 248 -5.63 5.65 -9.37
CA THR A 248 -4.85 4.73 -10.22
C THR A 248 -4.53 3.39 -9.54
N ILE A 249 -4.72 3.32 -8.23
CA ILE A 249 -4.75 2.09 -7.45
C ILE A 249 -6.06 1.30 -7.65
N PRO A 250 -6.06 -0.01 -7.36
CA PRO A 250 -4.86 -0.84 -7.22
C PRO A 250 -4.19 -1.10 -8.57
N SER A 251 -2.91 -1.49 -8.53
CA SER A 251 -2.28 -2.26 -9.62
C SER A 251 -2.21 -3.74 -9.21
N THR A 252 -1.39 -4.55 -9.89
CA THR A 252 -1.11 -5.94 -9.48
C THR A 252 0.37 -6.22 -9.46
N ILE A 253 0.80 -7.26 -8.75
CA ILE A 253 2.20 -7.71 -8.74
C ILE A 253 2.71 -7.99 -10.17
N LEU A 254 1.89 -8.64 -11.01
CA LEU A 254 2.24 -8.84 -12.42
C LEU A 254 2.46 -7.52 -13.16
N ASN A 255 1.58 -6.54 -12.96
CA ASN A 255 1.71 -5.23 -13.58
C ASN A 255 2.99 -4.52 -13.13
N GLU A 256 3.34 -4.59 -11.84
CA GLU A 256 4.55 -3.96 -11.33
C GLU A 256 5.83 -4.65 -11.85
N LYS A 257 5.86 -6.00 -11.94
CA LYS A 257 6.97 -6.71 -12.60
C LYS A 257 7.17 -6.26 -14.07
N GLN A 258 6.09 -5.92 -14.76
CA GLN A 258 6.13 -5.50 -16.16
C GLN A 258 6.42 -4.00 -16.35
N THR A 259 6.11 -3.15 -15.38
CA THR A 259 6.08 -1.69 -15.57
C THR A 259 6.90 -0.90 -14.56
N ASN A 260 7.15 -1.42 -13.37
CA ASN A 260 7.90 -0.72 -12.34
C ASN A 260 9.40 -0.90 -12.59
N ILE A 261 10.02 0.17 -13.09
CA ILE A 261 11.44 0.15 -13.49
C ILE A 261 12.37 -0.28 -12.34
N PHE A 262 12.02 0.00 -11.08
CA PHE A 262 12.80 -0.43 -9.92
C PHE A 262 12.66 -1.93 -9.62
N MET A 263 11.49 -2.54 -9.89
CA MET A 263 11.33 -4.01 -9.79
C MET A 263 12.00 -4.76 -10.94
N ARG A 264 12.41 -4.05 -11.99
CA ARG A 264 12.97 -4.60 -13.22
C ARG A 264 14.50 -4.55 -13.26
N CYS A 265 15.17 -4.23 -12.16
CA CYS A 265 16.64 -4.07 -12.14
C CYS A 265 17.41 -5.33 -12.58
N ASN A 266 16.80 -6.53 -12.48
CA ASN A 266 17.40 -7.79 -12.94
C ASN A 266 16.95 -8.20 -14.36
N GLU A 267 16.14 -7.39 -15.04
CA GLU A 267 15.72 -7.64 -16.41
C GLU A 267 16.87 -7.34 -17.38
N LYS A 268 17.13 -8.24 -18.32
CA LYS A 268 18.18 -8.08 -19.34
C LYS A 268 18.08 -6.73 -20.06
N SER A 269 16.86 -6.28 -20.36
CA SER A 269 16.64 -5.00 -21.04
C SER A 269 17.16 -3.80 -20.23
N LEU A 270 17.04 -3.82 -18.90
CA LEU A 270 17.64 -2.78 -18.06
C LEU A 270 19.14 -2.97 -17.88
N GLN A 271 19.61 -4.21 -17.74
CA GLN A 271 21.05 -4.49 -17.64
C GLN A 271 21.82 -3.99 -18.87
N GLU A 272 21.28 -4.25 -20.07
CA GLU A 272 21.82 -3.74 -21.34
C GLU A 272 21.73 -2.21 -21.41
N LEU A 273 20.60 -1.62 -21.01
CA LEU A 273 20.38 -0.17 -21.03
C LEU A 273 21.35 0.57 -20.11
N PHE A 274 21.69 0.00 -18.96
CA PHE A 274 22.64 0.57 -17.99
C PHE A 274 24.08 0.07 -18.18
N ASN A 275 24.32 -0.84 -19.13
CA ASN A 275 25.60 -1.55 -19.31
C ASN A 275 26.15 -2.10 -17.97
N ASN A 276 25.27 -2.71 -17.17
CA ASN A 276 25.60 -3.22 -15.84
C ASN A 276 24.78 -4.47 -15.54
N ASN A 277 25.41 -5.53 -15.02
CA ASN A 277 24.73 -6.78 -14.67
C ASN A 277 24.41 -6.88 -13.17
N ASN A 278 24.79 -5.90 -12.37
CA ASN A 278 24.50 -5.84 -10.93
C ASN A 278 23.18 -5.08 -10.70
N PRO A 279 22.08 -5.77 -10.34
CA PRO A 279 20.77 -5.13 -10.17
C PRO A 279 20.74 -4.14 -9.00
N VAL A 280 21.59 -4.30 -7.99
CA VAL A 280 21.68 -3.38 -6.84
C VAL A 280 22.34 -2.05 -7.24
N GLU A 281 23.32 -2.09 -8.14
CA GLU A 281 23.93 -0.88 -8.71
C GLU A 281 22.95 -0.16 -9.64
N ILE A 282 22.17 -0.90 -10.44
CA ILE A 282 21.09 -0.33 -11.26
C ILE A 282 20.05 0.34 -10.35
N MET A 283 19.62 -0.31 -9.27
CA MET A 283 18.70 0.26 -8.28
C MET A 283 19.25 1.58 -7.71
N THR A 284 20.54 1.62 -7.39
CA THR A 284 21.22 2.83 -6.89
C THR A 284 21.14 3.96 -7.91
N GLN A 285 21.55 3.71 -9.15
CA GLN A 285 21.53 4.70 -10.22
C GLN A 285 20.11 5.20 -10.51
N LEU A 286 19.14 4.30 -10.65
CA LEU A 286 17.73 4.66 -10.86
C LEU A 286 17.21 5.55 -9.73
N ARG A 287 17.56 5.22 -8.48
CA ARG A 287 17.08 5.98 -7.32
C ARG A 287 17.65 7.39 -7.30
N GLU A 288 18.95 7.53 -7.56
CA GLU A 288 19.64 8.82 -7.67
C GLU A 288 19.08 9.66 -8.81
N MET A 289 18.94 9.06 -10.00
CA MET A 289 18.36 9.71 -11.17
C MET A 289 16.95 10.23 -10.87
N LYS A 290 16.07 9.40 -10.28
CA LYS A 290 14.70 9.82 -9.93
C LYS A 290 14.67 10.90 -8.85
N ASN A 291 15.60 10.89 -7.90
CA ASN A 291 15.71 11.94 -6.88
C ASN A 291 16.11 13.29 -7.50
N GLN A 292 16.93 13.28 -8.55
CA GLN A 292 17.39 14.47 -9.26
C GLN A 292 16.50 14.84 -10.47
N GLY A 293 15.46 14.05 -10.76
CA GLY A 293 14.62 14.23 -11.94
C GLY A 293 15.34 13.96 -13.27
N GLN A 294 16.49 13.29 -13.25
CA GLN A 294 17.28 12.95 -14.43
C GLN A 294 16.68 11.74 -15.15
N THR A 295 16.73 11.76 -16.48
CA THR A 295 16.23 10.66 -17.31
C THR A 295 17.25 10.15 -18.33
N GLU A 296 18.41 10.82 -18.42
CA GLU A 296 19.56 10.38 -19.20
C GLU A 296 20.49 9.54 -18.34
N ILE A 297 20.88 8.37 -18.86
CA ILE A 297 21.79 7.46 -18.17
C ILE A 297 23.21 7.95 -18.43
N GLN A 298 23.88 8.40 -17.38
CA GLN A 298 25.29 8.78 -17.46
C GLN A 298 26.13 7.51 -17.51
N GLN A 299 26.72 7.23 -18.68
CA GLN A 299 27.71 6.17 -18.79
C GLN A 299 28.94 6.60 -17.98
N LYS A 300 29.30 5.83 -16.95
CA LYS A 300 30.62 5.98 -16.32
C LYS A 300 31.65 5.64 -17.41
N LEU A 301 32.40 6.66 -17.85
CA LEU A 301 33.56 6.53 -18.72
C LEU A 301 34.63 5.62 -18.09
#